data_AF-A0A8J6C7T7-F1
#
_entry.id   AF-A0A8J6C7T7-F1
#
_cell.length_a   1.000
_cell.length_b   1.000
_cell.length_c   1.000
_cell.angle_alpha   90.00
_cell.angle_beta   90.00
_cell.angle_gamma   90.00
#
_symmetry.space_group_name_H-M   'P 1'
#
loop_
_entity.id
_entity.type
_entity.pdbx_description
1 polymer ?
#
loop_
_entity_poly.entity_id
_entity_poly.type
_entity_poly.pdbx_seq_one_letter_code
_entity_poly.pdbx_strand_id
1 'polypeptide(L)'
;MAYGDFAWKSAPLSGLAWPAATAIVYVGISIALASRVRASRGTIQAPSWLPAATIAHNIVLVVSSGIMFAGLALELLARARGSASAHFVVCADPLTERPTGPLYFWAYVYYLSKYYELLDTPLQLLRGKLPPNFGFQVYHHALVLIMGWGWLEYTPALWQIGMLFNTAVHVVMYYYFLCCTLGTPPAWKRNVTRFQIVQFVTSLGCFAWTSSLVILRGEACAGYRALLCSTAFNVTLLYQFVGIAKKSAGRPKTA
;
A
#
# COMPACT_ATOMS: atom_id res chain seq x y z
N MET A 1 -14.82 1.74 19.46
CA MET A 1 -15.61 1.65 18.21
C MET A 1 -15.90 0.18 17.97
N ALA A 2 -17.17 -0.21 17.89
CA ALA A 2 -17.56 -1.58 17.55
C ALA A 2 -17.37 -1.81 16.04
N TYR A 3 -17.09 -3.05 15.65
CA TYR A 3 -16.89 -3.48 14.27
C TYR A 3 -18.07 -3.13 13.34
N GLY A 4 -19.29 -3.36 13.79
CA GLY A 4 -20.52 -3.11 13.03
C GLY A 4 -20.84 -1.63 12.83
N ASP A 5 -20.53 -0.80 13.84
CA ASP A 5 -20.89 0.63 13.88
C ASP A 5 -19.70 1.54 13.61
N PHE A 6 -18.70 1.04 12.87
CA PHE A 6 -17.51 1.83 12.56
C PHE A 6 -17.90 3.09 11.77
N ALA A 7 -17.30 4.24 12.12
CA ALA A 7 -17.48 5.48 11.39
C ALA A 7 -16.14 6.22 11.27
N TRP A 8 -15.72 6.47 10.03
CA TRP A 8 -14.41 7.06 9.72
C TRP A 8 -14.21 8.42 10.39
N LYS A 9 -15.23 9.29 10.37
CA LYS A 9 -15.11 10.66 10.92
C LYS A 9 -14.80 10.69 12.41
N SER A 10 -15.25 9.70 13.17
CA SER A 10 -14.94 9.55 14.60
C SER A 10 -13.67 8.73 14.87
N ALA A 11 -13.08 8.11 13.86
CA ALA A 11 -11.91 7.25 14.02
C ALA A 11 -10.66 8.08 14.40
N PRO A 12 -9.76 7.54 15.25
CA PRO A 12 -8.46 8.16 15.48
C PRO A 12 -7.69 8.32 14.17
N LEU A 13 -6.92 9.40 14.04
CA LEU A 13 -6.14 9.73 12.84
C LEU A 13 -6.99 10.06 11.60
N SER A 14 -8.28 10.37 11.76
CA SER A 14 -9.17 10.73 10.63
C SER A 14 -8.89 12.11 10.02
N GLY A 15 -8.18 12.99 10.72
CA GLY A 15 -7.79 14.31 10.21
C GLY A 15 -6.55 14.27 9.31
N LEU A 16 -6.56 15.01 8.19
CA LEU A 16 -5.45 15.10 7.23
C LEU A 16 -4.10 15.50 7.84
N ALA A 17 -4.11 16.25 8.95
CA ALA A 17 -2.90 16.66 9.65
C ALA A 17 -2.06 15.45 10.09
N TRP A 18 -2.68 14.33 10.48
CA TRP A 18 -2.01 13.14 10.97
C TRP A 18 -1.15 12.44 9.90
N PRO A 19 -1.69 12.02 8.73
CA PRO A 19 -0.88 11.42 7.69
C PRO A 19 0.11 12.41 7.10
N ALA A 20 -0.24 13.70 6.97
CA ALA A 20 0.67 14.72 6.45
C ALA A 20 1.88 14.94 7.38
N ALA A 21 1.66 15.16 8.67
CA ALA A 21 2.73 15.32 9.65
C ALA A 21 3.61 14.07 9.72
N THR A 22 2.99 12.89 9.72
CA THR A 22 3.72 11.61 9.74
C THR A 22 4.58 11.44 8.50
N ALA A 23 4.07 11.75 7.31
CA ALA A 23 4.85 11.69 6.07
C ALA A 23 6.06 12.64 6.11
N ILE A 24 5.88 13.88 6.60
CA ILE A 24 6.96 14.87 6.75
C ILE A 24 8.03 14.35 7.72
N VAL A 25 7.61 13.89 8.91
CA VAL A 25 8.52 13.33 9.92
C VAL A 25 9.25 12.11 9.39
N TYR A 26 8.54 11.20 8.72
CA TYR A 26 9.11 9.99 8.13
C TYR A 26 10.17 10.31 7.06
N VAL A 27 9.90 11.27 6.17
CA VAL A 27 10.87 11.72 5.17
C VAL A 27 12.09 12.34 5.84
N GLY A 28 11.89 13.20 6.85
CA GLY A 28 12.97 13.82 7.62
C GLY A 28 13.87 12.79 8.31
N ILE A 29 13.27 11.83 9.02
CA ILE A 29 13.99 10.71 9.67
C ILE A 29 14.75 9.88 8.62
N SER A 30 14.10 9.56 7.50
CA SER A 30 14.71 8.75 6.44
C SER A 30 15.93 9.43 5.83
N ILE A 31 15.85 10.74 5.57
CA ILE A 31 16.98 11.54 5.06
C ILE A 31 18.10 11.62 6.10
N ALA A 32 17.78 11.86 7.37
CA ALA A 32 18.77 11.94 8.46
C ALA A 32 19.49 10.60 8.69
N LEU A 33 18.76 9.49 8.67
CA LEU A 33 19.38 8.15 8.77
C LEU A 33 20.21 7.84 7.53
N ALA A 34 19.73 8.18 6.33
CA ALA A 34 20.49 7.97 5.10
C ALA A 34 21.77 8.79 5.06
N SER A 35 21.77 10.04 5.55
CA SER A 35 22.98 10.88 5.62
C SER A 35 24.00 10.29 6.59
N ARG A 36 23.56 9.78 7.76
CA ARG A 36 24.42 9.06 8.70
C ARG A 36 25.02 7.79 8.10
N VAL A 37 24.21 6.99 7.40
CA VAL A 37 24.68 5.79 6.71
C VAL A 37 25.75 6.14 5.67
N ARG A 38 25.54 7.19 4.86
CA ARG A 38 26.53 7.67 3.88
C ARG A 38 27.82 8.16 4.56
N ALA A 39 27.69 8.97 5.61
CA ALA A 39 28.82 9.53 6.35
C ALA A 39 29.68 8.44 7.01
N SER A 40 29.05 7.34 7.46
CA SER A 40 29.76 6.23 8.09
C SER A 40 30.70 5.46 7.16
N ARG A 41 30.58 5.61 5.83
CA ARG A 41 31.35 4.85 4.83
C ARG A 41 31.36 3.32 5.06
N GLY A 42 30.27 2.78 5.62
CA GLY A 42 30.11 1.34 5.85
C GLY A 42 30.72 0.83 7.16
N THR A 43 31.09 1.72 8.08
CA THR A 43 31.57 1.36 9.43
C THR A 43 30.45 0.96 10.41
N ILE A 44 29.20 1.28 10.09
CA ILE A 44 28.04 0.90 10.92
C ILE A 44 27.89 -0.63 10.91
N GLN A 45 28.07 -1.23 12.09
CA GLN A 45 27.71 -2.62 12.34
C GLN A 45 26.23 -2.71 12.70
N ALA A 46 25.55 -3.67 12.08
CA ALA A 46 24.14 -3.92 12.38
C ALA A 46 24.00 -4.41 13.84
N PRO A 47 23.03 -3.89 14.61
CA PRO A 47 22.76 -4.41 15.95
C PRO A 47 22.41 -5.90 15.93
N SER A 48 22.81 -6.66 16.96
CA SER A 48 22.57 -8.10 17.05
C SER A 48 21.08 -8.47 17.08
N TRP A 49 20.22 -7.59 17.57
CA TRP A 49 18.76 -7.78 17.61
C TRP A 49 18.07 -7.49 16.26
N LEU A 50 18.75 -6.84 15.31
CA LEU A 50 18.13 -6.37 14.07
C LEU A 50 17.53 -7.51 13.21
N PRO A 51 18.18 -8.67 13.05
CA PRO A 51 17.59 -9.80 12.32
C PRO A 51 16.29 -10.28 12.96
N ALA A 52 16.28 -10.46 14.29
CA ALA A 52 15.09 -10.90 15.02
C ALA A 52 13.94 -9.90 14.91
N ALA A 53 14.23 -8.60 15.05
CA ALA A 53 13.24 -7.55 14.85
C ALA A 53 12.71 -7.52 13.41
N THR A 54 13.57 -7.71 12.41
CA THR A 54 13.14 -7.75 11.01
C THR A 54 12.28 -8.98 10.70
N ILE A 55 12.59 -10.14 11.30
CA ILE A 55 11.78 -11.36 11.19
C ILE A 55 10.39 -11.11 11.79
N ALA A 56 10.33 -10.62 13.03
CA ALA A 56 9.07 -10.31 13.71
C ALA A 56 8.24 -9.30 12.91
N HIS A 57 8.87 -8.23 12.43
CA HIS A 57 8.25 -7.21 11.59
C HIS A 57 7.61 -7.80 10.31
N ASN A 58 8.36 -8.64 9.57
CA ASN A 58 7.82 -9.28 8.37
C ASN A 58 6.69 -10.27 8.69
N ILE A 59 6.77 -11.02 9.80
CA ILE A 59 5.69 -11.92 10.24
C ILE A 59 4.42 -11.12 10.53
N VAL A 60 4.53 -10.03 11.29
CA VAL A 60 3.40 -9.13 11.57
C VAL A 60 2.77 -8.64 10.27
N LEU A 61 3.57 -8.23 9.30
CA LEU A 61 3.08 -7.72 8.02
C LEU A 61 2.44 -8.80 7.13
N VAL A 62 2.99 -10.01 7.08
CA VAL A 62 2.37 -11.13 6.36
C VAL A 62 1.02 -11.48 6.98
N VAL A 63 0.98 -11.68 8.30
CA VAL A 63 -0.24 -12.10 9.03
C VAL A 63 -1.30 -11.01 8.96
N SER A 64 -0.95 -9.76 9.28
CA SER A 64 -1.91 -8.65 9.21
C SER A 64 -2.42 -8.41 7.80
N SER A 65 -1.58 -8.52 6.76
CA SER A 65 -2.02 -8.41 5.36
C SER A 65 -2.99 -9.52 4.98
N GLY A 66 -2.76 -10.75 5.45
CA GLY A 66 -3.67 -11.87 5.23
C GLY A 66 -5.02 -11.70 5.93
N ILE A 67 -5.01 -11.23 7.18
CA ILE A 67 -6.23 -10.93 7.94
C ILE A 67 -7.02 -9.80 7.26
N MET A 68 -6.36 -8.72 6.86
CA MET A 68 -6.99 -7.62 6.13
C MET A 68 -7.57 -8.07 4.80
N PHE A 69 -6.84 -8.88 4.04
CA PHE A 69 -7.33 -9.45 2.78
C PHE A 69 -8.61 -10.28 3.00
N ALA A 70 -8.60 -11.18 3.98
CA ALA A 70 -9.76 -12.02 4.29
C ALA A 70 -10.94 -11.18 4.76
N GLY A 71 -10.73 -10.23 5.66
CA GLY A 71 -11.77 -9.32 6.14
C GLY A 71 -12.40 -8.48 5.03
N LEU A 72 -11.56 -7.86 4.18
CA LEU A 72 -12.02 -7.11 3.01
C LEU A 72 -12.77 -7.99 2.02
N ALA A 73 -12.27 -9.19 1.72
CA ALA A 73 -12.92 -10.12 0.81
C ALA A 73 -14.31 -10.54 1.31
N LEU A 74 -14.42 -10.91 2.59
CA LEU A 74 -15.68 -11.35 3.18
C LEU A 74 -16.71 -10.22 3.20
N GLU A 75 -16.33 -9.01 3.63
CA GLU A 75 -17.25 -7.86 3.68
C GLU A 75 -17.63 -7.36 2.28
N LEU A 76 -16.71 -7.40 1.32
CA LEU A 76 -17.00 -7.06 -0.06
C LEU A 76 -17.96 -8.08 -0.69
N LEU A 77 -17.79 -9.37 -0.41
CA LEU A 77 -18.69 -10.43 -0.85
C LEU A 77 -20.07 -10.30 -0.19
N ALA A 78 -20.13 -9.97 1.09
CA ALA A 78 -21.38 -9.74 1.80
C ALA A 78 -22.15 -8.56 1.19
N ARG A 79 -21.47 -7.44 0.94
CA ARG A 79 -22.04 -6.26 0.26
C ARG A 79 -22.50 -6.59 -1.16
N ALA A 80 -21.72 -7.36 -1.91
CA ALA A 80 -22.07 -7.77 -3.27
C ALA A 80 -23.31 -8.68 -3.30
N ARG A 81 -23.45 -9.61 -2.35
CA ARG A 81 -24.64 -10.49 -2.23
C ARG A 81 -25.91 -9.74 -1.83
N GLY A 82 -25.78 -8.67 -1.03
CA GLY A 82 -26.89 -7.80 -0.65
C GLY A 82 -27.25 -6.74 -1.68
N SER A 83 -26.44 -6.55 -2.73
CA SER A 83 -26.64 -5.52 -3.76
C SER A 83 -27.23 -6.13 -5.02
N ALA A 84 -28.13 -5.40 -5.69
CA ALA A 84 -28.69 -5.82 -6.98
C ALA A 84 -27.63 -5.88 -8.10
N SER A 85 -26.51 -5.16 -7.94
CA SER A 85 -25.38 -5.18 -8.87
C SER A 85 -24.06 -4.88 -8.17
N ALA A 86 -22.94 -5.29 -8.77
CA ALA A 86 -21.60 -4.93 -8.32
C ALA A 86 -21.17 -3.50 -8.74
N HIS A 87 -22.12 -2.67 -9.20
CA HIS A 87 -21.83 -1.34 -9.73
C HIS A 87 -21.16 -0.41 -8.70
N PHE A 88 -21.49 -0.60 -7.41
CA PHE A 88 -20.90 0.17 -6.30
C PHE A 88 -19.36 0.08 -6.22
N VAL A 89 -18.76 -0.94 -6.83
CA VAL A 89 -17.29 -1.08 -6.92
C VAL A 89 -16.69 -0.04 -7.86
N VAL A 90 -17.38 0.22 -8.96
CA VAL A 90 -16.90 1.05 -10.07
C VAL A 90 -17.43 2.47 -9.96
N CYS A 91 -18.64 2.64 -9.45
CA CYS A 91 -19.25 3.94 -9.24
C CYS A 91 -20.28 3.81 -8.11
N ALA A 92 -19.90 4.29 -6.92
CA ALA A 92 -20.81 4.46 -5.81
C ALA A 92 -21.48 5.84 -5.91
N ASP A 93 -22.75 5.91 -5.51
CA ASP A 93 -23.50 7.15 -5.51
C ASP A 93 -23.02 8.06 -4.35
N PRO A 94 -22.59 9.31 -4.64
CA PRO A 94 -22.06 10.24 -3.65
C PRO A 94 -23.07 10.66 -2.57
N LEU A 95 -24.38 10.52 -2.81
CA LEU A 95 -25.42 10.89 -1.85
C LEU A 95 -25.67 9.79 -0.81
N THR A 96 -25.43 8.54 -1.18
CA THR A 96 -25.75 7.37 -0.36
C THR A 96 -24.52 6.70 0.24
N GLU A 97 -23.35 6.79 -0.41
CA GLU A 97 -22.12 6.22 0.11
C GLU A 97 -21.66 6.99 1.36
N ARG A 98 -21.51 6.27 2.47
CA ARG A 98 -20.98 6.80 3.73
C ARG A 98 -19.82 5.94 4.18
N PRO A 99 -18.72 6.54 4.71
CA PRO A 99 -17.57 5.80 5.20
C PRO A 99 -17.83 5.18 6.58
N THR A 100 -18.81 4.27 6.63
CA THR A 100 -19.33 3.63 7.83
C THR A 100 -19.54 2.13 7.64
N GLY A 101 -19.39 1.35 8.70
CA GLY A 101 -19.65 -0.08 8.74
C GLY A 101 -18.40 -0.97 8.57
N PRO A 102 -18.61 -2.30 8.54
CA PRO A 102 -17.54 -3.30 8.58
C PRO A 102 -16.49 -3.19 7.45
N LEU A 103 -16.93 -2.89 6.23
CA LEU A 103 -16.02 -2.74 5.09
C LEU A 103 -15.05 -1.56 5.31
N TYR A 104 -15.55 -0.47 5.90
CA TYR A 104 -14.74 0.71 6.24
C TYR A 104 -13.89 0.50 7.47
N PHE A 105 -14.29 -0.38 8.40
CA PHE A 105 -13.42 -0.82 9.49
C PHE A 105 -12.15 -1.48 8.94
N TRP A 106 -12.27 -2.40 7.97
CA TRP A 106 -11.09 -3.01 7.36
C TRP A 106 -10.26 -2.02 6.53
N ALA A 107 -10.91 -1.03 5.91
CA ALA A 107 -10.21 0.09 5.29
C ALA A 107 -9.42 0.95 6.26
N TYR A 108 -9.95 1.13 7.47
CA TYR A 108 -9.24 1.79 8.54
C TYR A 108 -8.06 0.95 9.04
N VAL A 109 -8.22 -0.37 9.22
CA VAL A 109 -7.11 -1.27 9.59
C VAL A 109 -6.00 -1.24 8.53
N TYR A 110 -6.37 -1.22 7.23
CA TYR A 110 -5.43 -1.04 6.13
C TYR A 110 -4.69 0.30 6.21
N TYR A 111 -5.41 1.38 6.48
CA TYR A 111 -4.81 2.70 6.68
C TYR A 111 -3.82 2.72 7.85
N LEU A 112 -4.17 2.10 8.98
CA LEU A 112 -3.24 1.93 10.11
C LEU A 112 -2.02 1.09 9.76
N SER A 113 -2.17 0.06 8.91
CA SER A 113 -1.04 -0.75 8.46
C SER A 113 0.00 0.09 7.71
N LYS A 114 -0.41 1.12 6.96
CA LYS A 114 0.53 2.02 6.26
C LYS A 114 1.45 2.77 7.24
N TYR A 115 0.98 3.12 8.44
CA TYR A 115 1.84 3.68 9.49
C TYR A 115 2.88 2.68 9.97
N TYR A 116 2.49 1.43 10.15
CA TYR A 116 3.39 0.36 10.59
C TYR A 116 4.45 0.04 9.53
N GLU A 117 4.07 0.04 8.25
CA GLU A 117 4.97 -0.19 7.10
C GLU A 117 6.10 0.85 7.02
N LEU A 118 5.97 2.03 7.64
CA LEU A 118 7.04 3.03 7.71
C LEU A 118 8.30 2.50 8.41
N LEU A 119 8.19 1.46 9.23
CA LEU A 119 9.32 0.79 9.88
C LEU A 119 10.23 0.03 8.89
N ASP A 120 9.76 -0.27 7.67
CA ASP A 120 10.56 -0.95 6.64
C ASP A 120 11.87 -0.20 6.34
N THR A 121 11.81 1.14 6.32
CA THR A 121 12.94 2.00 5.95
C THR A 121 14.01 2.07 7.04
N PRO A 122 13.69 2.44 8.30
CA PRO A 122 14.70 2.45 9.35
C PRO A 122 15.31 1.08 9.58
N LEU A 123 14.53 -0.02 9.55
CA LEU A 123 15.08 -1.39 9.71
C LEU A 123 16.10 -1.73 8.60
N GLN A 124 15.86 -1.29 7.37
CA GLN A 124 16.83 -1.47 6.27
C GLN A 124 18.07 -0.60 6.43
N LEU A 125 17.90 0.67 6.84
CA LEU A 125 19.02 1.61 7.03
C LEU A 125 19.93 1.22 8.21
N LEU A 126 19.38 0.61 9.26
CA LEU A 126 20.14 0.10 10.41
C LEU A 126 21.13 -1.03 10.04
N ARG A 127 21.03 -1.60 8.83
CA ARG A 127 22.03 -2.54 8.29
C ARG A 127 23.32 -1.86 7.84
N GLY A 128 23.41 -0.53 7.95
CA GLY A 128 24.61 0.24 7.60
C GLY A 128 24.82 0.45 6.10
N LYS A 129 23.84 0.11 5.25
CA LYS A 129 23.90 0.28 3.80
C LYS A 129 22.59 0.82 3.26
N LEU A 130 22.67 1.67 2.23
CA LEU A 130 21.47 2.17 1.55
C LEU A 130 20.83 1.07 0.70
N PRO A 131 19.51 0.89 0.77
CA PRO A 131 18.84 -0.05 -0.12
C PRO A 131 18.88 0.44 -1.58
N PRO A 132 18.97 -0.46 -2.57
CA PRO A 132 19.12 -0.10 -4.00
C PRO A 132 18.06 0.85 -4.56
N ASN A 133 16.86 0.88 -3.97
CA ASN A 133 15.73 1.71 -4.39
C ASN A 133 15.24 2.61 -3.24
N PHE A 134 16.16 3.09 -2.40
CA PHE A 134 15.84 3.89 -1.21
C PHE A 134 14.88 5.07 -1.49
N GLY A 135 15.19 5.88 -2.50
CA GLY A 135 14.35 7.04 -2.84
C GLY A 135 12.93 6.66 -3.25
N PHE A 136 12.78 5.57 -4.01
CA PHE A 136 11.48 5.03 -4.39
C PHE A 136 10.71 4.55 -3.16
N GLN A 137 11.35 3.83 -2.23
CA GLN A 137 10.69 3.35 -1.01
C GLN A 137 10.18 4.52 -0.16
N VAL A 138 11.01 5.53 0.08
CA VAL A 138 10.60 6.71 0.87
C VAL A 138 9.47 7.47 0.19
N TYR A 139 9.56 7.67 -1.13
CA TYR A 139 8.50 8.31 -1.92
C TYR A 139 7.17 7.54 -1.84
N HIS A 140 7.22 6.22 -2.07
CA HIS A 140 6.06 5.34 -2.03
C HIS A 140 5.40 5.35 -0.66
N HIS A 141 6.15 5.04 0.40
CA HIS A 141 5.64 4.91 1.76
C HIS A 141 5.06 6.23 2.32
N ALA A 142 5.62 7.38 1.94
CA ALA A 142 5.08 8.69 2.31
C ALA A 142 3.72 8.97 1.63
N LEU A 143 3.58 8.64 0.34
CA LEU A 143 2.37 8.96 -0.42
C LEU A 143 1.26 7.93 -0.26
N VAL A 144 1.56 6.63 -0.10
CA VAL A 144 0.51 5.62 0.17
C VAL A 144 -0.22 5.88 1.48
N LEU A 145 0.43 6.53 2.45
CA LEU A 145 -0.20 6.96 3.70
C LEU A 145 -1.29 8.02 3.46
N ILE A 146 -0.97 9.04 2.65
CA ILE A 146 -1.91 10.10 2.26
C ILE A 146 -3.01 9.53 1.37
N MET A 147 -2.66 8.63 0.45
CA MET A 147 -3.62 7.95 -0.42
C MET A 147 -4.61 7.10 0.40
N GLY A 148 -4.14 6.34 1.39
CA GLY A 148 -4.99 5.53 2.27
C GLY A 148 -5.98 6.40 3.06
N TRP A 149 -5.53 7.55 3.56
CA TRP A 149 -6.42 8.54 4.16
C TRP A 149 -7.46 9.06 3.15
N GLY A 150 -7.03 9.40 1.93
CA GLY A 150 -7.92 9.88 0.88
C GLY A 150 -8.97 8.85 0.44
N TRP A 151 -8.65 7.55 0.52
CA TRP A 151 -9.61 6.48 0.24
C TRP A 151 -10.74 6.42 1.27
N LEU A 152 -10.41 6.60 2.55
CA LEU A 152 -11.41 6.64 3.62
C LEU A 152 -12.22 7.95 3.62
N GLU A 153 -11.55 9.06 3.30
CA GLU A 153 -12.16 10.40 3.33
C GLU A 153 -13.12 10.64 2.17
N TYR A 154 -12.71 10.28 0.96
CA TYR A 154 -13.44 10.62 -0.27
C TYR A 154 -14.14 9.42 -0.91
N THR A 155 -13.91 8.20 -0.39
CA THR A 155 -14.51 6.95 -0.87
C THR A 155 -14.48 6.81 -2.40
N PRO A 156 -13.33 7.03 -3.05
CA PRO A 156 -13.23 7.05 -4.51
C PRO A 156 -13.57 5.68 -5.09
N ALA A 157 -14.27 5.64 -6.22
CA ALA A 157 -14.47 4.39 -6.96
C ALA A 157 -13.20 3.52 -7.04
N LEU A 158 -13.40 2.19 -7.02
CA LEU A 158 -12.35 1.15 -7.05
C LEU A 158 -11.46 1.03 -5.81
N TRP A 159 -11.66 1.86 -4.77
CA TRP A 159 -10.83 1.80 -3.55
C TRP A 159 -10.81 0.40 -2.91
N GLN A 160 -11.95 -0.30 -2.90
CA GLN A 160 -12.07 -1.63 -2.29
C GLN A 160 -11.19 -2.66 -3.01
N ILE A 161 -11.25 -2.66 -4.35
CA ILE A 161 -10.49 -3.59 -5.19
C ILE A 161 -9.00 -3.26 -5.14
N GLY A 162 -8.65 -1.96 -5.15
CA GLY A 162 -7.27 -1.51 -4.99
C GLY A 162 -6.65 -2.01 -3.67
N MET A 163 -7.37 -1.88 -2.55
CA MET A 163 -6.93 -2.42 -1.27
C MET A 163 -6.85 -3.94 -1.24
N LEU A 164 -7.85 -4.63 -1.80
CA LEU A 164 -7.87 -6.09 -1.82
C LEU A 164 -6.68 -6.65 -2.60
N PHE A 165 -6.37 -6.07 -3.77
CA PHE A 165 -5.18 -6.44 -4.53
C PHE A 165 -3.89 -6.07 -3.79
N ASN A 166 -3.82 -4.87 -3.16
CA ASN A 166 -2.63 -4.45 -2.43
C ASN A 166 -2.32 -5.39 -1.26
N THR A 167 -3.32 -5.74 -0.46
CA THR A 167 -3.16 -6.67 0.67
C THR A 167 -2.72 -8.06 0.20
N ALA A 168 -3.27 -8.57 -0.91
CA ALA A 168 -2.81 -9.82 -1.52
C ALA A 168 -1.33 -9.77 -1.95
N VAL A 169 -0.94 -8.69 -2.63
CA VAL A 169 0.45 -8.47 -3.05
C VAL A 169 1.37 -8.30 -1.84
N HIS A 170 0.91 -7.65 -0.77
CA HIS A 170 1.67 -7.47 0.47
C HIS A 170 1.92 -8.80 1.20
N VAL A 171 0.95 -9.73 1.21
CA VAL A 171 1.19 -11.10 1.71
C VAL A 171 2.36 -11.75 0.96
N VAL A 172 2.33 -11.72 -0.37
CA VAL A 172 3.38 -12.33 -1.21
C VAL A 172 4.73 -11.64 -1.01
N MET A 173 4.74 -10.30 -0.97
CA MET A 173 5.96 -9.49 -0.84
C MET A 173 6.63 -9.66 0.52
N TYR A 174 5.87 -9.55 1.62
CA TYR A 174 6.45 -9.70 2.97
C TYR A 174 6.81 -11.14 3.29
N TYR A 175 6.10 -12.11 2.71
CA TYR A 175 6.52 -13.51 2.80
C TYR A 175 7.89 -13.72 2.12
N TYR A 176 8.06 -13.14 0.93
CA TYR A 176 9.36 -13.13 0.25
C TYR A 176 10.46 -12.47 1.12
N PHE A 177 10.18 -11.32 1.74
CA PHE A 177 11.15 -10.63 2.62
C PHE A 177 11.46 -11.41 3.90
N LEU A 178 10.48 -12.11 4.46
CA LEU A 178 10.67 -13.02 5.58
C LEU A 178 11.65 -14.14 5.20
N CYS A 179 11.41 -14.84 4.09
CA CYS A 179 12.30 -15.88 3.59
C CYS A 179 13.71 -15.36 3.30
N CYS A 180 13.85 -14.16 2.73
CA CYS A 180 15.17 -13.52 2.57
C CYS A 180 15.88 -13.26 3.90
N THR A 181 15.14 -12.88 4.94
CA THR A 181 15.73 -12.61 6.27
C THR A 181 16.11 -13.90 7.00
N LEU A 182 15.40 -15.00 6.73
CA LEU A 182 15.70 -16.34 7.22
C LEU A 182 16.83 -17.05 6.43
N GLY A 183 17.40 -16.41 5.41
CA GLY A 183 18.48 -16.97 4.59
C GLY A 183 18.03 -17.95 3.51
N THR A 184 16.71 -18.06 3.24
CA THR A 184 16.12 -18.94 2.23
C THR A 184 15.41 -18.15 1.12
N PRO A 185 16.12 -17.26 0.38
CA PRO A 185 15.48 -16.39 -0.60
C PRO A 185 14.81 -17.21 -1.72
N PRO A 186 13.49 -17.05 -1.94
CA PRO A 186 12.80 -17.81 -2.97
C PRO A 186 13.28 -17.45 -4.38
N ALA A 187 13.41 -18.45 -5.26
CA ALA A 187 13.88 -18.25 -6.64
C ALA A 187 12.95 -17.33 -7.48
N TRP A 188 11.70 -17.14 -7.03
CA TRP A 188 10.67 -16.36 -7.72
C TRP A 188 10.70 -14.86 -7.38
N LYS A 189 11.83 -14.29 -6.94
CA LYS A 189 12.02 -12.84 -6.73
C LYS A 189 11.43 -11.97 -7.86
N ARG A 190 11.67 -12.36 -9.11
CA ARG A 190 11.18 -11.60 -10.29
C ARG A 190 9.65 -11.61 -10.40
N ASN A 191 8.99 -12.63 -9.86
CA ASN A 191 7.54 -12.73 -9.88
C ASN A 191 6.90 -11.72 -8.92
N VAL A 192 7.55 -11.38 -7.80
CA VAL A 192 7.06 -10.33 -6.87
C VAL A 192 6.88 -9.00 -7.59
N THR A 193 7.91 -8.56 -8.32
CA THR A 193 7.85 -7.32 -9.10
C THR A 193 6.83 -7.40 -10.24
N ARG A 194 6.67 -8.57 -10.87
CA ARG A 194 5.63 -8.77 -11.90
C ARG A 194 4.22 -8.65 -11.32
N PHE A 195 3.96 -9.25 -10.14
CA PHE A 195 2.68 -9.12 -9.46
C PHE A 195 2.35 -7.65 -9.14
N GLN A 196 3.33 -6.88 -8.67
CA GLN A 196 3.17 -5.43 -8.43
C GLN A 196 2.85 -4.66 -9.73
N ILE A 197 3.53 -4.98 -10.84
CA ILE A 197 3.22 -4.36 -12.14
C ILE A 197 1.81 -4.70 -12.59
N VAL A 198 1.39 -5.97 -12.48
CA VAL A 198 0.04 -6.41 -12.84
C VAL A 198 -1.01 -5.65 -12.02
N GLN A 199 -0.80 -5.47 -10.71
CA GLN A 199 -1.70 -4.66 -9.86
C GLN A 199 -1.93 -3.25 -10.43
N PHE A 200 -0.86 -2.53 -10.79
CA PHE A 200 -1.01 -1.16 -11.30
C PHE A 200 -1.59 -1.11 -12.70
N VAL A 201 -1.23 -2.04 -13.59
CA VAL A 201 -1.82 -2.11 -14.95
C VAL A 201 -3.31 -2.40 -14.88
N THR A 202 -3.74 -3.36 -14.06
CA THR A 202 -5.15 -3.66 -13.83
C THR A 202 -5.88 -2.45 -13.22
N SER A 203 -5.26 -1.75 -12.27
CA SER A 203 -5.81 -0.52 -11.69
C SER A 203 -6.05 0.57 -12.74
N LEU A 204 -5.13 0.77 -13.69
CA LEU A 204 -5.31 1.72 -14.79
C LEU A 204 -6.44 1.32 -15.75
N GLY A 205 -6.57 0.03 -16.05
CA GLY A 205 -7.67 -0.49 -16.86
C GLY A 205 -9.03 -0.25 -16.21
N CYS A 206 -9.17 -0.55 -14.92
CA CYS A 206 -10.39 -0.28 -14.15
C CYS A 206 -10.70 1.22 -14.06
N PHE A 207 -9.67 2.06 -13.90
CA PHE A 207 -9.82 3.52 -13.92
C PHE A 207 -10.36 4.02 -15.27
N ALA A 208 -9.81 3.54 -16.39
CA ALA A 208 -10.29 3.90 -17.71
C ALA A 208 -11.76 3.51 -17.91
N TRP A 209 -12.15 2.33 -17.43
CA TRP A 209 -13.54 1.89 -17.44
C TRP A 209 -14.44 2.84 -16.64
N THR A 210 -14.07 3.14 -15.39
CA THR A 210 -14.82 4.07 -14.52
C THR A 210 -14.93 5.46 -15.13
N SER A 211 -13.85 5.96 -15.73
CA SER A 211 -13.82 7.26 -16.38
C SER A 211 -14.73 7.30 -17.61
N SER A 212 -14.87 6.18 -18.32
CA SER A 212 -15.81 6.09 -19.45
C SER A 212 -17.26 6.20 -19.00
N LEU A 213 -17.62 5.66 -17.82
CA LEU A 213 -18.95 5.85 -17.22
C LEU A 213 -19.20 7.33 -16.89
N VAL A 214 -18.23 7.99 -16.25
CA VAL A 214 -18.37 9.42 -15.88
C VAL A 214 -18.46 10.32 -17.12
N ILE A 215 -17.57 10.13 -18.10
CA ILE A 215 -17.45 11.04 -19.25
C ILE A 215 -18.54 10.77 -20.30
N LEU A 216 -18.80 9.50 -20.62
CA LEU A 216 -19.70 9.13 -21.72
C LEU A 216 -21.15 8.98 -21.26
N ARG A 217 -21.38 8.56 -20.01
CA ARG A 217 -22.73 8.34 -19.46
C ARG A 217 -23.18 9.42 -18.47
N GLY A 218 -22.29 10.34 -18.10
CA GLY A 218 -22.62 11.44 -17.18
C GLY A 218 -22.88 10.98 -15.75
N GLU A 219 -22.38 9.81 -15.34
CA GLU A 219 -22.59 9.28 -14.00
C GLU A 219 -21.80 10.08 -12.95
N ALA A 220 -22.49 10.47 -11.87
CA ALA A 220 -21.86 11.13 -10.73
C ALA A 220 -21.32 10.08 -9.75
N CYS A 221 -20.02 9.78 -9.83
CA CYS A 221 -19.37 8.82 -8.95
C CYS A 221 -18.69 9.48 -7.74
N ALA A 222 -18.87 8.89 -6.56
CA ALA A 222 -18.23 9.33 -5.33
C ALA A 222 -16.70 9.37 -5.47
N GLY A 223 -16.09 10.45 -4.95
CA GLY A 223 -14.64 10.59 -4.86
C GLY A 223 -13.87 10.61 -6.19
N TYR A 224 -14.50 10.91 -7.33
CA TYR A 224 -13.83 10.88 -8.63
C TYR A 224 -12.53 11.71 -8.70
N ARG A 225 -12.48 12.87 -8.03
CA ARG A 225 -11.25 13.67 -7.92
C ARG A 225 -10.13 12.94 -7.17
N ALA A 226 -10.46 12.25 -6.09
CA ALA A 226 -9.50 11.43 -5.33
C ALA A 226 -9.06 10.19 -6.13
N LEU A 227 -9.94 9.64 -6.98
CA LEU A 227 -9.58 8.60 -7.94
C LEU A 227 -8.55 9.10 -8.97
N LEU A 228 -8.72 10.31 -9.51
CA LEU A 228 -7.74 10.92 -10.41
C LEU A 228 -6.37 11.09 -9.73
N CYS A 229 -6.34 11.60 -8.50
CA CYS A 229 -5.10 11.74 -7.73
C CYS A 229 -4.44 10.38 -7.45
N SER A 230 -5.22 9.38 -7.04
CA SER A 230 -4.74 8.01 -6.79
C SER A 230 -4.17 7.39 -8.05
N THR A 231 -4.81 7.62 -9.20
CA THR A 231 -4.38 7.13 -10.51
C THR A 231 -3.08 7.79 -10.93
N ALA A 232 -2.97 9.11 -10.80
CA ALA A 232 -1.73 9.84 -11.11
C ALA A 232 -0.56 9.29 -10.30
N PHE A 233 -0.77 9.03 -9.00
CA PHE A 233 0.23 8.39 -8.15
C PHE A 233 0.54 6.94 -8.58
N ASN A 234 -0.47 6.12 -8.89
CA ASN A 234 -0.26 4.75 -9.39
C ASN A 234 0.55 4.70 -10.70
N VAL A 235 0.40 5.70 -11.59
CA VAL A 235 1.22 5.83 -12.80
C VAL A 235 2.70 6.04 -12.45
N THR A 236 3.02 6.87 -11.45
CA THR A 236 4.41 7.07 -11.03
C THR A 236 5.01 5.79 -10.41
N LEU A 237 4.21 5.01 -9.69
CA LEU A 237 4.64 3.72 -9.16
C LEU A 237 4.88 2.71 -10.28
N LEU A 238 3.97 2.60 -11.23
CA LEU A 238 4.11 1.72 -12.39
C LEU A 238 5.39 2.03 -13.17
N TYR A 239 5.66 3.30 -13.45
CA TYR A 239 6.88 3.74 -14.13
C TYR A 239 8.15 3.25 -13.39
N GLN A 240 8.18 3.42 -12.07
CA GLN A 240 9.31 3.01 -11.24
C GLN A 240 9.48 1.48 -11.18
N PHE A 241 8.38 0.72 -11.04
CA PHE A 241 8.41 -0.74 -11.04
C PHE A 241 8.85 -1.33 -12.38
N VAL A 242 8.41 -0.76 -13.51
CA VAL A 242 8.90 -1.12 -14.84
C VAL A 242 10.41 -0.86 -14.95
N GLY A 243 10.89 0.26 -14.42
CA GLY A 243 12.32 0.56 -14.32
C GLY A 243 13.10 -0.50 -13.53
N ILE A 244 12.56 -0.92 -12.37
CA ILE A 244 13.16 -1.98 -11.54
C ILE A 244 13.17 -3.32 -12.30
N ALA A 245 12.07 -3.68 -12.97
CA ALA A 245 11.98 -4.92 -13.74
C ALA A 245 12.97 -4.97 -14.90
N LYS A 246 13.17 -3.86 -15.62
CA LYS A 246 14.16 -3.74 -16.70
C LYS A 246 15.59 -3.90 -16.16
N LYS A 247 15.94 -3.20 -15.07
CA LYS A 247 17.25 -3.34 -14.40
C LYS A 247 17.53 -4.77 -13.92
N SER A 248 16.50 -5.47 -13.43
CA SER A 248 16.63 -6.86 -13.00
C SER A 248 16.75 -7.84 -14.18
N ALA A 249 16.21 -7.53 -15.35
CA ALA A 249 16.29 -8.37 -16.54
C ALA A 249 17.63 -8.25 -17.26
N GLY A 250 18.28 -7.08 -17.19
CA GLY A 250 19.59 -6.82 -17.80
C GLY A 250 20.80 -7.30 -16.99
N ARG A 251 20.61 -7.86 -15.79
CA ARG A 251 21.71 -8.48 -15.03
C ARG A 251 21.91 -9.92 -15.51
N PRO A 252 23.12 -10.31 -15.97
CA PRO A 252 23.41 -11.69 -16.30
C PRO A 252 23.16 -12.57 -15.08
N LYS A 253 22.63 -13.78 -15.30
CA LYS A 253 22.50 -14.79 -14.23
C LYS A 253 23.92 -15.07 -13.73
N THR A 254 24.26 -14.62 -12.53
CA THR A 254 25.43 -15.15 -11.83
C THR A 254 25.15 -16.63 -11.61
N ALA A 255 25.91 -17.45 -12.35
CA ALA A 255 25.95 -18.90 -12.19
C ALA A 255 26.43 -19.26 -10.78
#